data_AF-A0A497SWN2-F1
#
_entry.id   AF-A0A497SWN2-F1
#
_cell.length_a   1.000
_cell.length_b   1.000
_cell.length_c   1.000
_cell.angle_alpha   90.00
_cell.angle_beta   90.00
_cell.angle_gamma   90.00
#
_symmetry.space_group_name_H-M   'P 1'
#
loop_
_entity.id
_entity.type
_entity.pdbx_description
1 polymer ?
#
loop_
_entity_poly.entity_id
_entity_poly.type
_entity_poly.pdbx_seq_one_letter_code
_entity_poly.pdbx_strand_id
1 'polypeptide(L)'
;MTSCADLERIIKMHGFKVKSTQPTINGCIIDFYHPKIEIKPPVSYFLSSVVYDQNRNMLETTIRSKVDRFKELYLDYCCESENGECLQMCRPHFHAEEKIVSVEATFYKNPIKKFERLLEEMK
;
A
#
# COMPACT_ATOMS: atom_id res chain seq x y z
N MET A 1 -10.96 -7.47 -15.36
CA MET A 1 -10.32 -8.04 -14.16
C MET A 1 -8.92 -7.47 -14.08
N THR A 2 -8.52 -6.92 -12.93
CA THR A 2 -7.16 -6.39 -12.75
C THR A 2 -6.18 -7.56 -12.61
N SER A 3 -5.21 -7.65 -13.52
CA SER A 3 -4.17 -8.68 -13.46
C SER A 3 -3.06 -8.29 -12.48
N CYS A 4 -2.24 -9.25 -12.07
CA CYS A 4 -1.05 -8.98 -11.25
C CYS A 4 -0.09 -8.00 -11.94
N ALA A 5 0.01 -8.08 -13.28
CA ALA A 5 0.79 -7.18 -14.10
C ALA A 5 0.22 -5.74 -14.11
N ASP A 6 -1.10 -5.58 -14.06
CA ASP A 6 -1.73 -4.26 -13.92
C ASP A 6 -1.42 -3.63 -12.57
N LEU A 7 -1.49 -4.41 -11.49
CA LEU A 7 -1.15 -3.94 -10.15
C LEU A 7 0.32 -3.54 -10.06
N GLU A 8 1.21 -4.32 -10.65
CA GLU A 8 2.63 -3.98 -10.77
C GLU A 8 2.86 -2.68 -11.55
N ARG A 9 2.14 -2.50 -12.66
CA ARG A 9 2.18 -1.25 -13.46
C ARG A 9 1.71 -0.05 -12.66
N ILE A 10 0.61 -0.18 -11.91
CA ILE A 10 0.08 0.87 -11.02
C ILE A 10 1.14 1.30 -10.01
N ILE A 11 1.80 0.35 -9.34
CA ILE A 11 2.86 0.63 -8.35
C ILE A 11 4.00 1.43 -8.98
N LYS A 12 4.48 1.00 -10.15
CA LYS A 12 5.57 1.66 -10.88
C LYS A 12 5.18 3.07 -11.35
N MET A 13 3.94 3.26 -11.82
CA MET A 13 3.43 4.56 -12.25
C MET A 13 3.45 5.61 -11.13
N HIS A 14 3.29 5.18 -9.88
CA HIS A 14 3.39 6.06 -8.71
C HIS A 14 4.81 6.19 -8.15
N GLY A 15 5.84 5.83 -8.93
CA GLY A 15 7.25 6.08 -8.59
C GLY A 15 7.89 5.04 -7.66
N PHE A 16 7.17 4.00 -7.25
CA PHE A 16 7.72 2.93 -6.44
C PHE A 16 8.50 1.91 -7.29
N LYS A 17 9.46 1.22 -6.66
CA LYS A 17 10.23 0.14 -7.29
C LYS A 17 9.70 -1.20 -6.83
N VAL A 18 9.36 -2.08 -7.77
CA VAL A 18 8.90 -3.44 -7.48
C VAL A 18 10.10 -4.33 -7.19
N LYS A 19 10.04 -5.08 -6.09
CA LYS A 19 11.07 -6.01 -5.64
C LYS A 19 10.74 -7.44 -6.05
N SER A 20 9.49 -7.86 -5.86
CA SER A 20 9.01 -9.20 -6.21
C SER A 20 7.51 -9.18 -6.48
N THR A 21 7.09 -10.01 -7.45
CA THR A 21 5.69 -10.30 -7.75
C THR A 21 5.50 -11.80 -7.64
N GLN A 22 4.59 -12.23 -6.79
CA GLN A 22 4.27 -13.64 -6.56
C GLN A 22 2.79 -13.86 -6.86
N PRO A 23 2.45 -14.50 -8.00
CA PRO A 23 1.08 -14.92 -8.27
C PRO A 23 0.60 -15.92 -7.21
N THR A 24 -0.66 -15.80 -6.80
CA THR A 24 -1.33 -16.79 -5.95
C THR A 24 -2.47 -17.43 -6.74
N ILE A 25 -3.12 -18.46 -6.17
CA ILE A 25 -4.26 -19.13 -6.81
C ILE A 25 -5.38 -18.13 -7.13
N ASN A 26 -5.55 -17.09 -6.31
CA ASN A 26 -6.66 -16.15 -6.38
C ASN A 26 -6.22 -14.69 -6.57
N GLY A 27 -4.97 -14.43 -6.98
CA GLY A 27 -4.47 -13.07 -7.15
C GLY A 27 -2.96 -12.94 -7.05
N CYS A 28 -2.46 -12.01 -6.23
CA CYS A 28 -1.01 -11.79 -6.10
C CYS A 28 -0.58 -11.17 -4.78
N ILE A 29 0.70 -11.36 -4.49
CA ILE A 29 1.48 -10.65 -3.49
C ILE A 29 2.58 -9.89 -4.23
N ILE A 30 2.68 -8.58 -4.01
CA ILE A 30 3.72 -7.74 -4.62
C ILE A 30 4.46 -6.98 -3.52
N ASP A 31 5.76 -7.20 -3.41
CA ASP A 31 6.62 -6.40 -2.57
C ASP A 31 7.30 -5.31 -3.39
N PHE A 32 7.33 -4.10 -2.85
CA PHE A 32 7.85 -2.91 -3.52
C PHE A 32 8.43 -1.94 -2.49
N TYR A 33 9.08 -0.87 -2.92
CA TYR A 33 9.68 0.09 -2.00
C TYR A 33 9.77 1.47 -2.62
N HIS A 34 9.73 2.49 -1.74
CA HIS A 34 9.94 3.86 -2.13
C HIS A 34 11.42 4.08 -2.52
N PRO A 35 11.74 4.78 -3.64
CA PRO A 35 13.11 4.87 -4.16
C PRO A 35 14.16 5.43 -3.20
N LYS A 36 13.74 6.26 -2.24
CA LYS A 36 14.61 6.86 -1.20
C LYS A 36 14.87 5.95 0.01
N ILE A 37 14.19 4.81 0.13
CA ILE A 37 14.41 3.87 1.24
C ILE A 37 15.62 2.99 0.90
N GLU A 38 16.62 3.02 1.77
CA GLU A 38 17.73 2.08 1.72
C GLU A 38 17.30 0.76 2.38
N ILE A 39 17.32 -0.33 1.62
CA ILE A 39 16.88 -1.65 2.11
C ILE A 39 18.04 -2.30 2.87
N LYS A 40 17.86 -2.53 4.17
CA LYS A 40 18.82 -3.25 5.04
C LYS A 40 18.15 -4.48 5.65
N PRO A 41 18.92 -5.51 6.06
CA PRO A 41 18.38 -6.55 6.93
C PRO A 41 17.93 -5.97 8.28
N PRO A 42 16.78 -6.39 8.83
CA PRO A 42 15.77 -7.26 8.22
C PRO A 42 14.92 -6.54 7.16
N VAL A 43 14.91 -7.09 5.94
CA VAL A 43 14.36 -6.46 4.71
C VAL A 43 12.90 -6.04 4.82
N SER A 44 12.08 -6.79 5.56
CA SER A 44 10.65 -6.55 5.72
C SER A 44 10.31 -5.18 6.33
N TYR A 45 11.21 -4.58 7.11
CA TYR A 45 11.01 -3.26 7.69
C TYR A 45 11.02 -2.14 6.64
N PHE A 46 11.66 -2.38 5.49
CA PHE A 46 11.90 -1.39 4.45
C PHE A 46 11.02 -1.58 3.21
N LEU A 47 10.44 -2.77 3.03
CA LEU A 47 9.55 -3.06 1.91
C LEU A 47 8.11 -2.68 2.22
N SER A 48 7.43 -2.11 1.24
CA SER A 48 5.97 -2.11 1.13
C SER A 48 5.50 -3.45 0.57
N SER A 49 4.25 -3.81 0.84
CA SER A 49 3.64 -5.02 0.29
C SER A 49 2.17 -4.77 -0.06
N VAL A 50 1.68 -5.46 -1.07
CA VAL A 50 0.25 -5.52 -1.40
C VAL A 50 -0.15 -6.96 -1.68
N VAL A 51 -1.25 -7.39 -1.06
CA VAL A 51 -1.90 -8.68 -1.28
C VAL A 51 -3.27 -8.39 -1.88
N TYR A 52 -3.53 -8.93 -3.08
CA TYR A 52 -4.82 -8.80 -3.75
C TYR A 52 -5.48 -10.18 -3.88
N ASP A 53 -6.67 -10.31 -3.31
CA ASP A 53 -7.56 -11.48 -3.43
C ASP A 53 -8.73 -11.13 -4.36
N GLN A 54 -8.70 -11.69 -5.57
CA GLN A 54 -9.70 -11.45 -6.61
C GLN A 54 -11.06 -12.07 -6.26
N ASN A 55 -11.09 -13.18 -5.53
CA ASN A 55 -12.34 -13.86 -5.17
C ASN A 55 -13.11 -13.06 -4.12
N ARG A 56 -12.40 -12.46 -3.17
CA ARG A 56 -12.98 -11.61 -2.12
C ARG A 56 -13.09 -10.14 -2.54
N ASN A 57 -12.54 -9.78 -3.69
CA ASN A 57 -12.37 -8.39 -4.14
C ASN A 57 -11.76 -7.53 -3.01
N MET A 58 -10.68 -8.02 -2.40
CA MET A 58 -10.06 -7.46 -1.22
C MET A 58 -8.60 -7.14 -1.51
N LEU A 59 -8.11 -6.00 -1.01
CA LEU A 59 -6.70 -5.62 -1.10
C LEU A 59 -6.19 -5.25 0.29
N GLU A 60 -5.14 -5.93 0.73
CA GLU A 60 -4.39 -5.59 1.94
C GLU A 60 -3.06 -4.99 1.53
N THR A 61 -2.62 -3.93 2.18
CA THR A 61 -1.34 -3.30 1.86
C THR A 61 -0.67 -2.68 3.07
N THR A 62 0.65 -2.60 3.00
CA THR A 62 1.41 -1.62 3.76
C THR A 62 2.27 -0.84 2.79
N ILE A 63 2.10 0.48 2.73
CA ILE A 63 2.93 1.37 1.92
C ILE A 63 3.86 2.14 2.85
N ARG A 64 5.15 2.20 2.50
CA ARG A 64 6.21 2.83 3.28
C ARG A 64 6.93 3.86 2.43
N SER A 65 7.12 5.06 2.98
CA SER A 65 7.75 6.18 2.29
C SER A 65 8.68 6.96 3.20
N LYS A 66 9.88 7.28 2.67
CA LYS A 66 10.88 8.09 3.39
C LYS A 66 10.47 9.55 3.34
N VAL A 67 10.42 10.22 4.49
CA VAL A 67 10.01 11.61 4.63
C VAL A 67 11.19 12.46 5.09
N ASP A 68 11.49 13.53 4.36
CA ASP A 68 12.64 14.39 4.68
C ASP A 68 12.31 15.44 5.76
N ARG A 69 11.06 15.95 5.77
CA ARG A 69 10.60 17.01 6.69
C ARG A 69 9.21 16.74 7.26
N PHE A 70 8.17 16.96 6.47
CA PHE A 70 6.78 16.71 6.83
C PHE A 70 6.07 16.03 5.66
N LYS A 71 5.06 15.22 5.96
CA LYS A 71 4.17 14.60 4.97
C LYS A 71 2.76 14.66 5.54
N GLU A 72 1.87 15.29 4.80
CA GLU A 72 0.43 15.32 5.09
C GLU A 72 -0.23 14.20 4.31
N LEU A 73 -1.23 13.55 4.92
CA LEU A 73 -1.96 12.45 4.31
C LEU A 73 -3.45 12.75 4.35
N TYR A 74 -4.10 12.74 3.18
CA TYR A 74 -5.56 12.90 3.08
C TYR A 74 -6.22 11.53 3.02
N LEU A 75 -6.68 11.02 4.17
CA LEU A 75 -7.12 9.62 4.33
C LEU A 75 -8.64 9.45 4.45
N ASP A 76 -9.45 10.42 4.02
CA ASP A 76 -10.93 10.37 4.16
C ASP A 76 -11.56 9.12 3.49
N TYR A 77 -10.93 8.61 2.44
CA TYR A 77 -11.38 7.39 1.73
C TYR A 77 -11.12 6.09 2.52
N CYS A 78 -10.40 6.17 3.64
CA CYS A 78 -10.17 5.06 4.56
C CYS A 78 -11.36 4.80 5.49
N CYS A 79 -12.39 5.66 5.47
CA CYS A 79 -13.63 5.40 6.17
C CYS A 79 -14.57 4.55 5.30
N GLU A 80 -14.78 3.28 5.65
CA GLU A 80 -15.84 2.47 5.04
C GLU A 80 -17.03 2.36 5.99
N SER A 81 -18.19 2.88 5.60
CA SER A 81 -19.38 2.77 6.44
C SER A 81 -19.93 1.34 6.48
N GLU A 82 -20.09 0.81 7.68
CA GLU A 82 -20.77 -0.44 8.02
C GLU A 82 -21.76 -0.16 9.17
N ASN A 83 -23.04 -0.48 8.99
CA ASN A 83 -24.11 -0.16 9.95
C ASN A 83 -24.22 1.34 10.33
N GLY A 84 -23.77 2.24 9.47
CA GLY A 84 -23.74 3.68 9.74
C GLY A 84 -22.50 4.15 10.52
N GLU A 85 -21.62 3.24 10.92
CA GLU A 85 -20.36 3.54 11.59
C GLU A 85 -19.18 3.45 10.64
N CYS A 86 -18.16 4.27 10.89
CA CYS A 86 -16.94 4.29 10.10
C CYS A 86 -16.00 3.17 10.52
N LEU A 87 -15.82 2.15 9.66
CA LEU A 87 -14.74 1.20 9.81
C LEU A 87 -13.45 1.83 9.29
N GLN A 88 -12.49 2.06 10.18
CA GLN A 88 -11.19 2.64 9.82
C GLN A 88 -10.35 1.59 9.10
N MET A 89 -10.20 1.80 7.80
CA MET A 89 -9.48 0.89 6.92
C MET A 89 -7.99 1.18 6.83
N CYS A 90 -7.52 2.33 7.35
CA CYS A 90 -6.12 2.73 7.26
C CYS A 90 -5.54 3.01 8.65
N ARG A 91 -4.29 2.60 8.84
CA ARG A 91 -3.53 2.84 10.06
C ARG A 91 -2.18 3.46 9.72
N PRO A 92 -2.04 4.80 9.86
CA PRO A 92 -0.75 5.44 9.68
C PRO A 92 0.19 5.10 10.86
N HIS A 93 1.46 4.93 10.57
CA HIS A 93 2.52 4.79 11.58
C HIS A 93 3.81 5.47 11.11
N PHE A 94 4.61 5.94 12.05
CA PHE A 94 5.86 6.64 11.76
C PHE A 94 7.04 5.98 12.48
N HIS A 95 8.00 5.51 11.71
CA HIS A 95 9.28 5.04 12.22
C HIS A 95 10.24 6.23 12.28
N ALA A 96 10.37 6.85 13.45
CA ALA A 96 11.07 8.13 13.61
C ALA A 96 12.56 8.07 13.24
N GLU A 97 13.28 7.03 13.67
CA GLU A 97 14.73 6.89 13.43
C GLU A 97 15.04 6.84 11.93
N GLU A 98 14.31 5.99 11.21
CA GLU A 98 14.39 5.87 9.77
C GLU A 98 13.61 6.95 9.03
N LYS A 99 12.88 7.85 9.69
CA LYS A 99 12.00 8.83 9.03
C LYS A 99 11.09 8.20 7.95
N ILE A 100 10.52 7.03 8.25
CA ILE A 100 9.61 6.33 7.33
C ILE A 100 8.18 6.52 7.85
N VAL A 101 7.33 7.15 7.05
CA VAL A 101 5.89 7.11 7.24
C VAL A 101 5.36 5.89 6.51
N SER A 102 4.47 5.17 7.17
CA SER A 102 3.80 4.03 6.58
C SER A 102 2.31 4.12 6.79
N VAL A 103 1.55 3.48 5.91
CA VAL A 103 0.12 3.28 6.07
C VAL A 103 -0.19 1.82 5.79
N GLU A 104 -0.72 1.13 6.80
CA GLU A 104 -1.39 -0.16 6.63
C GLU A 104 -2.82 0.09 6.19
N ALA A 105 -3.33 -0.70 5.24
CA ALA A 105 -4.73 -0.63 4.88
C ALA A 105 -5.32 -1.94 4.37
N THR A 106 -6.61 -2.13 4.60
CA THR A 106 -7.43 -3.20 3.99
C THR A 106 -8.60 -2.56 3.26
N PHE A 107 -8.80 -2.85 1.98
CA PHE A 107 -9.89 -2.26 1.19
C PHE A 107 -10.80 -3.35 0.62
N TYR A 108 -12.11 -3.13 0.72
CA TYR A 108 -13.15 -4.00 0.14
C TYR A 108 -13.93 -3.29 -0.96
N LYS A 109 -14.26 -2.01 -0.77
CA LYS A 109 -15.01 -1.21 -1.76
C LYS A 109 -14.05 -0.49 -2.70
N ASN A 110 -14.10 -0.82 -3.99
CA ASN A 110 -13.21 -0.28 -5.04
C ASN A 110 -11.71 -0.39 -4.64
N PRO A 111 -11.23 -1.59 -4.26
CA PRO A 111 -9.93 -1.77 -3.60
C PRO A 111 -8.76 -1.21 -4.41
N ILE A 112 -8.75 -1.43 -5.73
CA ILE A 112 -7.71 -0.95 -6.63
C ILE A 112 -7.67 0.58 -6.67
N LYS A 113 -8.82 1.24 -6.77
CA LYS A 113 -8.90 2.71 -6.80
C LYS A 113 -8.41 3.33 -5.48
N LYS A 114 -8.75 2.72 -4.35
CA LYS A 114 -8.29 3.18 -3.03
C LYS A 114 -6.80 2.95 -2.83
N PHE A 115 -6.29 1.83 -3.32
CA PHE A 115 -4.85 1.55 -3.35
C PHE A 115 -4.09 2.55 -4.21
N GLU A 116 -4.58 2.86 -5.42
CA GLU A 116 -4.03 3.91 -6.28
C GLU A 116 -4.00 5.26 -5.56
N ARG A 117 -5.09 5.64 -4.89
CA ARG A 117 -5.11 6.87 -4.10
C ARG A 117 -4.07 6.84 -2.98
N LEU A 118 -3.93 5.72 -2.28
CA LEU A 118 -2.92 5.59 -1.22
C LEU A 118 -1.50 5.67 -1.77
N LEU A 119 -1.22 5.06 -2.92
CA LEU A 119 0.07 5.20 -3.60
C LEU A 119 0.35 6.66 -3.96
N GLU A 120 -0.64 7.40 -4.43
CA GLU A 120 -0.51 8.83 -4.75
C GLU A 120 -0.24 9.70 -3.52
N GLU A 121 -0.93 9.45 -2.40
CA GLU A 121 -0.64 10.10 -1.11
C GLU A 121 0.78 9.74 -0.63
N MET A 122 1.23 8.51 -0.90
CA MET A 122 2.46 7.95 -0.34
C MET A 122 3.69 8.11 -1.21
N LYS A 123 3.60 8.47 -2.50
CA LYS A 123 4.79 8.61 -3.36
C LYS A 123 5.83 9.63 -2.89
#